data_AF-A0A832YIJ3-F1
#
_entry.id   AF-A0A832YIJ3-F1
#
_cell.length_a   1.000
_cell.length_b   1.000
_cell.length_c   1.000
_cell.angle_alpha   90.00
_cell.angle_beta   90.00
_cell.angle_gamma   90.00
#
_symmetry.space_group_name_H-M   'P 1'
#
loop_
_entity.id
_entity.type
_entity.pdbx_description
1 polymer ?
#
loop_
_entity_poly.entity_id
_entity_poly.type
_entity_poly.pdbx_seq_one_letter_code
_entity_poly.pdbx_strand_id
1 'polypeptide(L)'
;MAKDDDGPKHFGTIIGATFAILIIVMMLSMTLVTANKETYYSAYVTEAKDEKTRLAQVTDMRSSLGGDPGGEGYKIRNTLSTPMLVNDWEEPHRTMLVIAGTEKPIDETEATAIHHFVTELGGKVIVATDGKNANRLAVKFGVTYFGEPLLDEDQNWQTYDDDGVAGNKNPTNVWGISGIRNDIVSGEQ
;
A
#
# COMPACT_ATOMS: atom_id res chain seq x y z
N MET A 1 17.28 -46.17 -52.46
CA MET A 1 16.51 -46.51 -51.24
C MET A 1 16.81 -45.43 -50.22
N ALA A 2 15.76 -44.73 -49.79
CA ALA A 2 15.63 -43.67 -48.77
C ALA A 2 16.79 -42.70 -48.52
N LYS A 3 16.56 -41.43 -48.88
CA LYS A 3 17.26 -40.26 -48.34
C LYS A 3 16.33 -39.72 -47.25
N ASP A 4 16.70 -39.91 -45.98
CA ASP A 4 15.95 -39.39 -44.84
C ASP A 4 16.05 -37.87 -44.83
N ASP A 5 14.93 -37.22 -45.16
CA ASP A 5 14.72 -35.77 -45.11
C ASP A 5 14.09 -35.42 -43.74
N ASP A 6 14.89 -35.49 -42.69
CA ASP A 6 14.51 -35.12 -41.31
C ASP A 6 14.87 -33.66 -40.98
N GLY A 7 14.29 -32.71 -41.73
CA GLY A 7 14.27 -31.29 -41.38
C GLY A 7 13.09 -30.63 -42.10
N PRO A 8 12.15 -29.95 -41.41
CA PRO A 8 12.34 -28.79 -40.52
C PRO A 8 11.48 -28.84 -39.22
N LYS A 9 10.92 -29.99 -38.87
CA LYS A 9 9.94 -30.15 -37.78
C LYS A 9 10.53 -29.99 -36.38
N HIS A 10 11.83 -30.28 -36.22
CA HIS A 10 12.52 -30.20 -34.93
C HIS A 10 12.85 -28.77 -34.51
N PHE A 11 13.09 -27.84 -35.46
CA PHE A 11 13.49 -26.48 -35.12
C PHE A 11 12.36 -25.67 -34.48
N GLY A 12 11.14 -25.75 -35.03
CA GLY A 12 9.95 -25.13 -34.43
C GLY A 12 9.58 -25.72 -33.06
N THR A 13 9.80 -27.03 -32.88
CA THR A 13 9.56 -27.73 -31.61
C THR A 13 10.56 -27.30 -30.54
N ILE A 14 11.85 -27.13 -30.89
CA ILE A 14 12.90 -26.66 -29.98
C ILE A 14 12.63 -25.21 -29.54
N ILE A 15 12.26 -24.33 -30.48
CA ILE A 15 11.93 -22.94 -30.14
C ILE A 15 10.68 -22.89 -29.25
N GLY A 16 9.63 -23.63 -29.59
CA GLY A 16 8.41 -23.71 -28.78
C GLY A 16 8.66 -24.25 -27.37
N ALA A 17 9.49 -25.29 -27.24
CA ALA A 17 9.89 -25.83 -25.94
C ALA A 17 10.71 -24.81 -25.13
N THR A 18 11.60 -24.06 -25.78
CA THR A 18 12.42 -23.03 -25.11
C THR A 18 11.55 -21.89 -24.58
N PHE A 19 10.57 -21.41 -25.36
CA PHE A 19 9.60 -20.40 -24.91
C PHE A 19 8.71 -20.92 -23.78
N ALA A 20 8.24 -22.18 -23.87
CA ALA A 20 7.44 -22.79 -22.81
C ALA A 20 8.23 -22.89 -21.49
N ILE A 21 9.50 -23.31 -21.55
CA ILE A 21 10.39 -23.36 -20.39
C ILE A 21 10.62 -21.95 -19.82
N LEU A 22 10.84 -20.94 -20.66
CA LEU A 22 11.03 -19.56 -20.23
C LEU A 22 9.80 -19.01 -19.49
N ILE A 23 8.60 -19.24 -20.02
CA ILE A 23 7.34 -18.83 -19.38
C ILE A 23 7.17 -19.53 -18.03
N ILE A 24 7.44 -20.84 -17.96
CA ILE A 24 7.35 -21.62 -16.72
C ILE A 24 8.35 -21.10 -15.69
N VAL A 25 9.60 -20.81 -16.08
CA VAL A 25 10.63 -20.25 -15.19
C VAL A 25 10.26 -18.84 -14.72
N MET A 26 9.67 -18.01 -15.58
CA MET A 26 9.17 -16.68 -15.18
C MET A 26 8.01 -16.78 -14.17
N MET A 27 7.05 -17.70 -14.38
CA MET A 27 5.97 -17.93 -13.43
C MET A 27 6.51 -18.47 -12.09
N LEU A 28 7.40 -19.46 -12.12
CA LEU A 28 8.01 -20.02 -10.92
C LEU A 28 8.80 -18.97 -10.13
N SER A 29 9.63 -18.17 -10.81
CA SER A 29 10.38 -17.10 -10.16
C SER A 29 9.47 -16.05 -9.51
N MET A 30 8.37 -15.65 -10.15
CA MET A 30 7.37 -14.79 -9.51
C MET A 30 6.77 -15.45 -8.26
N THR A 31 6.33 -16.71 -8.35
CA THR A 31 5.74 -17.41 -7.20
C THR A 31 6.73 -17.57 -6.04
N LEU A 32 8.02 -17.83 -6.32
CA LEU A 32 9.06 -17.95 -5.29
C LEU A 32 9.39 -16.60 -4.65
N VAL A 33 9.36 -15.50 -5.42
CA VAL A 33 9.56 -14.14 -4.90
C VAL A 33 8.35 -13.66 -4.07
N THR A 34 7.14 -14.13 -4.38
CA THR A 34 5.92 -13.74 -3.64
C THR A 34 5.56 -14.69 -2.51
N ALA A 35 5.99 -15.95 -2.52
CA ALA A 35 5.58 -16.96 -1.53
C ALA A 35 6.00 -16.61 -0.09
N ASN A 36 7.09 -15.84 0.09
CA ASN A 36 7.55 -15.36 1.38
C ASN A 36 7.23 -13.88 1.64
N LYS A 37 6.38 -13.25 0.82
CA LYS A 37 5.93 -11.87 1.02
C LYS A 37 4.48 -11.89 1.44
N GLU A 38 4.25 -11.71 2.72
CA GLU A 38 2.90 -11.46 3.24
C GLU A 38 2.45 -10.06 2.78
N THR A 39 1.36 -9.99 2.02
CA THR A 39 0.79 -8.73 1.51
C THR A 39 -0.17 -8.19 2.57
N TYR A 40 0.39 -7.52 3.58
CA TYR A 40 -0.37 -7.08 4.76
C TYR A 40 -1.40 -5.97 4.52
N TYR A 41 -1.35 -5.27 3.37
CA TYR A 41 -2.14 -4.06 3.13
C TYR A 41 -2.77 -3.99 1.73
N SER A 42 -3.60 -4.96 1.37
CA SER A 42 -4.41 -4.91 0.14
C SER A 42 -5.90 -4.81 0.46
N ALA A 43 -6.59 -3.85 -0.16
CA ALA A 43 -8.02 -3.59 0.01
C ALA A 43 -8.95 -4.71 -0.52
N TYR A 44 -8.37 -5.72 -1.16
CA TYR A 44 -9.09 -6.81 -1.86
C TYR A 44 -8.81 -8.18 -1.26
N VAL A 45 -8.14 -8.26 -0.12
CA VAL A 45 -7.93 -9.54 0.55
C VAL A 45 -9.15 -9.85 1.39
N THR A 46 -9.97 -10.79 0.89
CA THR A 46 -11.17 -11.29 1.57
C THR A 46 -10.97 -12.70 2.14
N GLU A 47 -9.97 -13.43 1.65
CA GLU A 47 -9.67 -14.80 2.06
C GLU A 47 -8.18 -14.92 2.41
N ALA A 48 -7.86 -14.77 3.69
CA ALA A 48 -6.54 -15.04 4.22
C ALA A 48 -6.60 -16.13 5.29
N LYS A 49 -5.62 -17.04 5.29
CA LYS A 49 -5.51 -18.13 6.28
C LYS A 49 -5.13 -17.64 7.68
N ASP A 50 -4.57 -16.43 7.79
CA ASP A 50 -4.11 -15.82 9.03
C ASP A 50 -5.09 -14.76 9.54
N GLU A 51 -5.39 -14.77 10.83
CA GLU A 51 -6.43 -13.93 11.44
C GLU A 51 -6.11 -12.43 11.34
N LYS A 52 -4.82 -12.05 11.40
CA LYS A 52 -4.38 -10.66 11.21
C LYS A 52 -4.68 -10.13 9.82
N THR A 53 -4.49 -10.96 8.79
CA THR A 53 -4.75 -10.60 7.39
C THR A 53 -6.24 -10.61 7.07
N ARG A 54 -7.05 -11.40 7.78
CA ARG A 54 -8.52 -11.35 7.71
C ARG A 54 -9.10 -10.09 8.37
N LEU A 55 -8.46 -9.60 9.44
CA LEU A 55 -8.80 -8.34 10.13
C LEU A 55 -8.20 -7.10 9.43
N ALA A 56 -7.85 -7.20 8.15
CA ALA A 56 -7.27 -6.10 7.40
C ALA A 56 -8.25 -4.93 7.30
N GLN A 57 -8.01 -3.89 8.12
CA GLN A 57 -8.83 -2.68 8.22
C GLN A 57 -8.98 -1.93 6.88
N VAL A 58 -8.07 -2.15 5.94
CA VAL A 58 -8.12 -1.54 4.60
C VAL A 58 -9.26 -2.13 3.75
N THR A 59 -9.60 -3.41 3.92
CA THR A 59 -10.75 -4.05 3.24
C THR A 59 -12.07 -3.51 3.81
N ASP A 60 -12.16 -3.32 5.12
CA ASP A 60 -13.33 -2.71 5.77
C ASP A 60 -13.51 -1.24 5.36
N MET A 61 -12.41 -0.48 5.33
CA MET A 61 -12.39 0.88 4.78
C MET A 61 -12.85 0.91 3.31
N ARG A 62 -12.48 -0.10 2.51
CA ARG A 62 -12.97 -0.20 1.13
C ARG A 62 -14.48 -0.40 1.08
N SER A 63 -15.02 -1.27 1.93
CA SER A 63 -16.45 -1.55 1.91
C SER A 63 -17.27 -0.35 2.40
N SER A 64 -16.81 0.34 3.45
CA SER A 64 -17.50 1.51 4.01
C SER A 64 -17.42 2.76 3.13
N LEU A 65 -16.29 3.01 2.47
CA LEU A 65 -16.16 4.15 1.55
C LEU A 65 -16.67 3.82 0.14
N GLY A 66 -16.68 2.56 -0.25
CA GLY A 66 -16.95 2.09 -1.60
C GLY A 66 -18.42 2.16 -2.01
N GLY A 67 -18.71 1.60 -3.19
CA GLY A 67 -20.07 1.47 -3.72
C GLY A 67 -20.85 0.25 -3.22
N ASP A 68 -20.37 -0.43 -2.17
CA ASP A 68 -21.08 -1.56 -1.58
C ASP A 68 -22.36 -1.06 -0.85
N PRO A 69 -23.39 -1.90 -0.63
CA PRO A 69 -24.61 -1.49 0.05
C PRO A 69 -24.34 -0.95 1.46
N GLY A 70 -24.61 0.35 1.67
CA GLY A 70 -24.32 1.05 2.94
C GLY A 70 -23.00 1.84 2.94
N GLY A 71 -22.25 1.85 1.84
CA GLY A 71 -21.05 2.67 1.68
C GLY A 71 -21.29 4.06 1.09
N GLU A 72 -20.28 4.92 1.16
CA GLU A 72 -20.31 6.33 0.74
C GLU A 72 -20.25 6.55 -0.80
N GLY A 73 -20.11 5.48 -1.58
CA GLY A 73 -20.17 5.56 -3.05
C GLY A 73 -18.88 6.00 -3.74
N TYR A 74 -17.75 6.07 -3.03
CA TYR A 74 -16.45 6.38 -3.64
C TYR A 74 -15.95 5.25 -4.54
N LYS A 75 -15.25 5.62 -5.62
CA LYS A 75 -14.63 4.67 -6.54
C LYS A 75 -13.21 4.37 -6.08
N ILE A 76 -13.02 3.21 -5.46
CA ILE A 76 -11.73 2.84 -4.86
C ILE A 76 -10.88 2.08 -5.87
N ARG A 77 -9.59 2.46 -5.95
CA ARG A 77 -8.59 1.84 -6.81
C ARG A 77 -7.34 1.59 -5.98
N ASN A 78 -6.73 0.42 -6.16
CA ASN A 78 -5.42 0.14 -5.57
C ASN A 78 -4.34 0.38 -6.63
N THR A 79 -3.28 1.08 -6.27
CA THR A 79 -2.09 1.27 -7.10
C THR A 79 -0.93 0.56 -6.43
N LEU A 80 -0.30 -0.36 -7.16
CA LEU A 80 0.92 -1.03 -6.70
C LEU A 80 2.18 -0.19 -6.97
N SER A 81 2.07 0.86 -7.81
CA SER A 81 3.18 1.69 -8.25
C SER A 81 3.34 2.96 -7.43
N THR A 82 4.57 3.46 -7.44
CA THR A 82 5.02 4.68 -6.77
C THR A 82 4.08 5.86 -7.05
N PRO A 83 3.85 6.77 -6.08
CA PRO A 83 2.90 7.88 -6.20
C PRO A 83 3.24 8.91 -7.29
N MET A 84 4.24 8.70 -8.14
CA MET A 84 4.67 9.67 -9.14
C MET A 84 3.60 10.01 -10.19
N LEU A 85 2.56 9.17 -10.34
CA LEU A 85 1.48 9.36 -11.31
C LEU A 85 0.26 10.10 -10.73
N VAL A 86 0.34 10.64 -9.51
CA VAL A 86 -0.78 11.39 -8.91
C VAL A 86 -1.08 12.70 -9.64
N ASN A 87 -0.09 13.24 -10.38
CA ASN A 87 -0.24 14.45 -11.18
C ASN A 87 -1.12 14.23 -12.42
N ASP A 88 -1.25 12.99 -12.90
CA ASP A 88 -1.99 12.67 -14.14
C ASP A 88 -3.46 12.29 -13.86
N TRP A 89 -3.93 12.46 -12.63
CA TRP A 89 -5.30 12.11 -12.26
C TRP A 89 -6.29 13.16 -12.77
N GLU A 90 -7.35 12.70 -13.43
CA GLU A 90 -8.30 13.51 -14.18
C GLU A 90 -9.03 14.56 -13.30
N GLU A 91 -9.32 14.22 -12.04
CA GLU A 91 -10.00 15.12 -11.08
C GLU A 91 -9.31 15.09 -9.70
N PRO A 92 -8.15 15.76 -9.53
CA PRO A 92 -7.37 15.70 -8.29
C PRO A 92 -8.16 16.19 -7.07
N HIS A 93 -8.91 17.29 -7.22
CA HIS A 93 -9.72 17.91 -6.17
C HIS A 93 -10.87 17.03 -5.62
N ARG A 94 -11.28 15.98 -6.35
CA ARG A 94 -12.28 14.99 -5.93
C ARG A 94 -11.67 13.65 -5.55
N THR A 95 -10.34 13.56 -5.59
CA THR A 95 -9.62 12.32 -5.38
C THR A 95 -8.85 12.35 -4.07
N MET A 96 -8.88 11.23 -3.36
CA MET A 96 -8.10 11.01 -2.14
C MET A 96 -7.09 9.90 -2.38
N LEU A 97 -5.83 10.18 -2.08
CA LEU A 97 -4.75 9.20 -2.04
C LEU A 97 -4.55 8.72 -0.61
N VAL A 98 -4.55 7.40 -0.40
CA VAL A 98 -4.23 6.79 0.89
C VAL A 98 -2.92 6.03 0.75
N ILE A 99 -1.91 6.40 1.55
CA ILE A 99 -0.63 5.71 1.65
C ILE A 99 -0.59 5.02 3.01
N ALA A 100 -0.63 3.69 3.02
CA ALA A 100 -0.63 2.89 4.24
C ALA A 100 0.57 1.94 4.28
N GLY A 101 1.23 1.81 5.44
CA GLY A 101 2.28 0.80 5.69
C GLY A 101 3.49 0.93 4.75
N THR A 102 4.14 2.09 4.76
CA THR A 102 5.24 2.35 3.82
C THR A 102 6.49 1.55 4.20
N GLU A 103 6.78 0.47 3.46
CA GLU A 103 7.96 -0.37 3.72
C GLU A 103 9.30 0.31 3.36
N LYS A 104 9.26 1.32 2.49
CA LYS A 104 10.44 2.06 2.02
C LYS A 104 10.26 3.56 2.24
N PRO A 105 11.36 4.30 2.50
CA PRO A 105 11.30 5.75 2.56
C PRO A 105 10.78 6.35 1.24
N ILE A 106 9.88 7.32 1.36
CA ILE A 106 9.37 8.08 0.21
C ILE A 106 10.53 8.91 -0.38
N ASP A 107 10.73 8.81 -1.69
CA ASP A 107 11.78 9.56 -2.38
C ASP A 107 11.43 11.06 -2.51
N GLU A 108 12.44 11.90 -2.77
CA GLU A 108 12.27 13.35 -2.91
C GLU A 108 11.31 13.71 -4.05
N THR A 109 11.39 12.95 -5.16
CA THR A 109 10.55 13.16 -6.34
C THR A 109 9.09 12.84 -6.02
N GLU A 110 8.83 11.72 -5.34
CA GLU A 110 7.50 11.30 -4.90
C GLU A 110 6.92 12.29 -3.88
N ALA A 111 7.72 12.69 -2.90
CA ALA A 111 7.32 13.64 -1.87
C ALA A 111 6.93 15.00 -2.49
N THR A 112 7.65 15.43 -3.53
CA THR A 112 7.36 16.68 -4.26
C THR A 112 6.09 16.56 -5.11
N ALA A 113 5.88 15.42 -5.78
CA ALA A 113 4.65 15.18 -6.53
C ALA A 113 3.41 15.16 -5.62
N ILE A 114 3.49 14.50 -4.47
CA ILE A 114 2.39 14.47 -3.48
C ILE A 114 2.13 15.86 -2.90
N HIS A 115 3.19 16.62 -2.61
CA HIS A 115 3.04 18.00 -2.13
C HIS A 115 2.30 18.86 -3.16
N HIS A 116 2.73 18.83 -4.43
CA HIS A 116 2.07 19.53 -5.53
C HIS A 116 0.61 19.09 -5.72
N PHE A 117 0.31 17.79 -5.61
CA PHE A 117 -1.05 17.26 -5.68
C PHE A 117 -1.98 17.85 -4.60
N VAL A 118 -1.46 18.10 -3.40
CA VAL A 118 -2.23 18.70 -2.30
C VAL A 118 -2.33 20.22 -2.43
N THR A 119 -1.20 20.90 -2.69
CA THR A 119 -1.15 22.37 -2.64
C THR A 119 -1.67 23.04 -3.91
N GLU A 120 -1.37 22.48 -5.09
CA GLU A 120 -1.72 23.10 -6.38
C GLU A 120 -2.98 22.49 -6.99
N LEU A 121 -3.14 21.17 -6.89
CA LEU A 121 -4.26 20.46 -7.54
C LEU A 121 -5.48 20.26 -6.62
N GLY A 122 -5.34 20.57 -5.33
CA GLY A 122 -6.42 20.48 -4.33
C GLY A 122 -6.80 19.06 -3.90
N GLY A 123 -5.97 18.06 -4.23
CA GLY A 123 -6.18 16.68 -3.82
C GLY A 123 -5.99 16.45 -2.32
N LYS A 124 -6.54 15.36 -1.80
CA LYS A 124 -6.39 14.99 -0.38
C LYS A 124 -5.51 13.76 -0.23
N VAL A 125 -4.66 13.76 0.79
CA VAL A 125 -3.72 12.66 1.05
C VAL A 125 -3.79 12.26 2.52
N ILE A 126 -3.96 10.96 2.77
CA ILE A 126 -3.83 10.37 4.11
C ILE A 126 -2.57 9.50 4.10
N VAL A 127 -1.67 9.74 5.04
CA VAL A 127 -0.43 8.96 5.21
C VAL A 127 -0.44 8.29 6.57
N ALA A 128 -0.50 6.97 6.56
CA ALA A 128 -0.45 6.12 7.74
C ALA A 128 0.76 5.18 7.60
N THR A 129 1.84 5.47 8.33
CA THR A 129 3.07 4.69 8.25
C THR A 129 3.69 4.51 9.62
N ASP A 130 4.49 3.47 9.77
CA ASP A 130 5.31 3.24 10.94
C ASP A 130 6.69 3.90 10.78
N GLY A 131 7.09 4.62 11.82
CA GLY A 131 8.41 5.22 11.91
C GLY A 131 8.67 6.40 10.96
N LYS A 132 9.86 6.43 10.33
CA LYS A 132 10.42 7.63 9.68
C LYS A 132 10.29 7.64 8.15
N ASN A 133 9.71 6.60 7.55
CA ASN A 133 9.71 6.43 6.09
C ASN A 133 8.94 7.54 5.34
N ALA A 134 7.95 8.16 5.98
CA ALA A 134 7.23 9.30 5.42
C ALA A 134 7.84 10.67 5.78
N ASN A 135 8.94 10.75 6.54
CA ASN A 135 9.47 12.05 7.01
C ASN A 135 9.82 13.02 5.89
N ARG A 136 10.29 12.51 4.75
CA ARG A 136 10.62 13.34 3.60
C ARG A 136 9.41 14.07 3.01
N LEU A 137 8.25 13.42 3.04
CA LEU A 137 6.96 14.02 2.70
C LEU A 137 6.45 14.91 3.84
N ALA A 138 6.49 14.40 5.07
CA ALA A 138 5.98 15.05 6.27
C ALA A 138 6.58 16.46 6.47
N VAL A 139 7.89 16.58 6.30
CA VAL A 139 8.63 17.83 6.50
C VAL A 139 8.16 18.93 5.53
N LYS A 140 7.70 18.57 4.31
CA LYS A 140 7.15 19.54 3.36
C LYS A 140 5.85 20.18 3.87
N PHE A 141 5.12 19.49 4.75
CA PHE A 141 3.92 20.00 5.43
C PHE A 141 4.21 20.51 6.85
N GLY A 142 5.48 20.63 7.25
CA GLY A 142 5.87 21.11 8.58
C GLY A 142 5.67 20.10 9.72
N VAL A 143 5.47 18.82 9.41
CA VAL A 143 5.33 17.74 10.41
C VAL A 143 6.50 16.77 10.33
N THR A 144 6.77 16.05 11.40
CA THR A 144 7.84 15.03 11.44
C THR A 144 7.38 13.86 12.27
N TYR A 145 7.57 12.65 11.76
CA TYR A 145 7.33 11.41 12.47
C TYR A 145 8.56 11.03 13.30
N PHE A 146 8.29 10.53 14.51
CA PHE A 146 9.28 9.88 15.35
C PHE A 146 9.38 8.41 14.98
N GLY A 147 10.59 7.86 15.03
CA GLY A 147 10.84 6.45 14.70
C GLY A 147 10.57 5.49 15.86
N GLU A 148 10.26 6.03 17.03
CA GLU A 148 10.08 5.27 18.26
C GLU A 148 8.58 5.20 18.55
N PRO A 149 8.08 4.07 19.08
CA PRO A 149 6.70 3.96 19.49
C PRO A 149 6.42 4.96 20.61
N LEU A 150 5.26 5.63 20.53
CA LEU A 150 4.78 6.47 21.62
C LEU A 150 4.28 5.54 22.73
N LEU A 151 4.88 5.67 23.91
CA LEU A 151 4.54 4.87 25.08
C LEU A 151 3.79 5.78 26.07
N ASP A 152 2.62 5.33 26.51
CA ASP A 152 1.85 5.98 27.57
C ASP A 152 1.85 5.07 28.81
N GLU A 153 2.45 5.55 29.89
CA GLU A 153 2.56 4.80 31.15
C GLU A 153 1.19 4.64 31.84
N ASP A 154 0.28 5.60 31.63
CA ASP A 154 -1.03 5.66 32.28
C ASP A 154 -2.12 4.91 31.46
N GLN A 155 -1.99 4.88 30.13
CA GLN A 155 -2.88 4.14 29.24
C GLN A 155 -2.23 2.86 28.72
N ASN A 156 -2.29 1.80 29.55
CA ASN A 156 -1.81 0.47 29.19
C ASN A 156 -2.96 -0.52 29.00
N TRP A 157 -2.70 -1.54 28.18
CA TRP A 157 -3.58 -2.70 28.06
C TRP A 157 -2.82 -3.96 28.45
N GLN A 158 -3.56 -4.98 28.88
CA GLN A 158 -3.02 -6.29 29.27
C GLN A 158 -3.77 -7.38 28.51
N THR A 159 -3.02 -8.37 28.02
CA THR A 159 -3.60 -9.65 27.59
C THR A 159 -3.78 -10.52 28.81
N TYR A 160 -4.92 -11.20 28.91
CA TYR A 160 -5.14 -12.25 29.89
C TYR A 160 -5.04 -13.60 29.18
N ASP A 161 -4.42 -14.58 29.81
CA ASP A 161 -4.51 -15.96 29.33
C ASP A 161 -5.89 -16.58 29.64
N ASP A 162 -6.14 -17.78 29.15
CA ASP A 162 -7.40 -18.51 29.37
C ASP A 162 -7.66 -18.81 30.86
N ASP A 163 -6.62 -18.78 31.70
CA ASP A 163 -6.67 -18.96 33.15
C ASP A 163 -6.86 -17.63 33.91
N GLY A 164 -6.97 -16.51 33.20
CA GLY A 164 -7.21 -15.18 33.75
C GLY A 164 -5.98 -14.49 34.35
N VAL A 165 -4.78 -15.01 34.11
CA VAL A 165 -3.52 -14.41 34.55
C VAL A 165 -3.17 -13.24 33.63
N ALA A 166 -2.95 -12.08 34.22
CA ALA A 166 -2.55 -10.88 33.48
C ALA A 166 -1.11 -11.01 32.95
N GLY A 167 -0.95 -10.81 31.64
CA GLY A 167 0.34 -10.63 30.99
C GLY A 167 0.97 -9.26 31.27
N ASN A 168 2.11 -9.01 30.62
CA ASN A 168 2.83 -7.74 30.76
C ASN A 168 1.97 -6.55 30.30
N LYS A 169 2.03 -5.43 31.06
CA LYS A 169 1.42 -4.17 30.66
C LYS A 169 2.04 -3.68 29.36
N ASN A 170 1.21 -3.41 28.37
CA ASN A 170 1.65 -2.86 27.10
C ASN A 170 1.23 -1.38 26.98
N PRO A 171 2.20 -0.43 26.98
CA PRO A 171 1.93 1.01 26.93
C PRO A 171 1.79 1.60 25.51
N THR A 172 1.68 0.79 24.45
CA THR A 172 1.78 1.26 23.06
C THR A 172 0.49 1.84 22.45
N ASN A 173 -0.55 2.14 23.24
CA ASN A 173 -1.86 2.52 22.69
C ASN A 173 -2.09 4.02 22.75
N VAL A 174 -1.39 4.77 21.91
CA VAL A 174 -1.45 6.23 21.90
C VAL A 174 -1.81 6.74 20.51
N TRP A 175 -2.85 7.58 20.44
CA TRP A 175 -3.35 8.18 19.20
C TRP A 175 -3.40 9.69 19.36
N GLY A 176 -2.84 10.43 18.40
CA GLY A 176 -2.87 11.90 18.37
C GLY A 176 -3.40 12.40 17.03
N ILE A 177 -4.35 13.34 17.07
CA ILE A 177 -4.87 14.03 15.88
C ILE A 177 -4.41 15.48 15.88
N SER A 178 -3.76 15.92 14.81
CA SER A 178 -3.38 17.32 14.61
C SER A 178 -3.82 17.76 13.21
N GLY A 179 -4.51 18.90 13.14
CA GLY A 179 -5.02 19.45 11.90
C GLY A 179 -4.16 20.62 11.43
N ILE A 180 -3.57 20.51 10.24
CA ILE A 180 -2.91 21.64 9.56
C ILE A 180 -3.84 22.07 8.43
N ARG A 181 -4.36 23.30 8.53
CA ARG A 181 -5.15 23.93 7.47
C ARG A 181 -4.26 24.93 6.75
N ASN A 182 -3.84 24.60 5.54
CA ASN A 182 -3.32 25.58 4.60
C ASN A 182 -4.47 25.89 3.64
N ASP A 183 -5.03 27.09 3.76
CA ASP A 183 -6.06 27.58 2.85
C ASP A 183 -5.40 28.10 1.58
N ILE A 184 -5.90 27.68 0.42
CA ILE A 184 -5.45 28.22 -0.87
C ILE A 184 -6.26 29.48 -1.12
N VAL A 185 -5.66 30.64 -0.86
CA VAL A 185 -6.22 31.90 -1.33
C VAL A 185 -6.02 31.92 -2.84
N SER A 186 -7.05 31.53 -3.58
CA SER A 186 -7.11 31.79 -5.02
C SER A 186 -7.08 33.30 -5.20
N GLY A 187 -5.94 33.83 -5.63
CA GLY A 187 -5.84 35.22 -6.03
C GLY A 187 -6.74 35.44 -7.24
N GLU A 188 -7.84 36.16 -7.05
CA GLU A 188 -8.41 36.95 -8.15
C GLU A 188 -7.38 38.05 -8.49
N GLN A 189 -6.64 37.84 -9.60
CA GLN A 189 -6.39 38.80 -10.68
C GLN A 189 -5.27 38.34 -11.61
#